data_AF-K2F3P1-F1
#
_entry.id   AF-K2F3P1-F1
#
_cell.length_a   1.000
_cell.length_b   1.000
_cell.length_c   1.000
_cell.angle_alpha   90.00
_cell.angle_beta   90.00
_cell.angle_gamma   90.00
#
_symmetry.space_group_name_H-M   'P 1'
#
loop_
_entity.id
_entity.type
_entity.pdbx_description
1 polymer ?
#
loop_
_entity_poly.entity_id
_entity_poly.type
_entity_poly.pdbx_seq_one_letter_code
_entity_poly.pdbx_strand_id
1 'polypeptide(L)'
;MEKSIAKTGLWFGTIGAIIVSILMVLNIERSSSSTAAIGFIFIPFYFAIFFGIFFLLGSCVQYVRNYFANPENKLQHGVVLAFLAGLFIAGFFSFQLVQGLILTSLVSGIENAYADVELQSILNNSYFRNNKFVLGAIAQNSAASAQTLDRIARLPDPELQHKMESLFPLLGENGKGLAVDRLVLRNQNVSAETVEYLANIKNTDAYTSMLLGDVAMNSKASAETLRKLENMHNYDIDWGLSRNPSTPPDVFEKLLERERDIRDALREYTLENLLQNPSTTSEMRQRASELLKSY
;
A
#
# COMPACT_ATOMS: atom_id res chain seq x y z
N MET A 1 -27.52 -32.85 28.38
CA MET A 1 -26.68 -32.75 27.16
C MET A 1 -26.87 -31.42 26.44
N GLU A 2 -28.10 -31.04 26.05
CA GLU A 2 -28.35 -29.80 25.30
C GLU A 2 -27.96 -28.52 26.06
N LYS A 3 -28.32 -28.41 27.35
CA LYS A 3 -27.94 -27.25 28.18
C LYS A 3 -26.42 -27.03 28.27
N SER A 4 -25.62 -28.09 28.33
CA SER A 4 -24.15 -27.97 28.34
C SER A 4 -23.61 -27.53 26.98
N ILE A 5 -24.18 -28.02 25.87
CA ILE A 5 -23.77 -27.66 24.51
C ILE A 5 -24.02 -26.18 24.26
N ALA A 6 -25.24 -25.71 24.55
CA ALA A 6 -25.59 -24.30 24.40
C ALA A 6 -24.72 -23.38 25.27
N LYS A 7 -24.40 -23.79 26.51
CA LYS A 7 -23.52 -23.02 27.40
C LYS A 7 -22.10 -22.88 26.86
N THR A 8 -21.51 -23.97 26.37
CA THR A 8 -20.16 -23.95 25.79
C THR A 8 -20.14 -23.18 24.47
N GLY A 9 -21.16 -23.35 23.63
CA GLY A 9 -21.34 -22.55 22.42
C GLY A 9 -21.42 -21.07 22.73
N LEU A 10 -22.26 -20.65 23.69
CA LEU A 10 -22.40 -19.25 24.08
C LEU A 10 -21.08 -18.63 24.55
N TRP A 11 -20.31 -19.37 25.33
CA TRP A 11 -18.99 -18.94 25.80
C TRP A 11 -18.01 -18.71 24.65
N PHE A 12 -17.88 -19.68 23.74
CA PHE A 12 -16.99 -19.55 22.58
C PHE A 12 -17.45 -18.43 21.64
N GLY A 13 -18.75 -18.39 21.33
CA GLY A 13 -19.37 -17.35 20.51
C GLY A 13 -19.04 -15.95 21.04
N THR A 14 -19.24 -15.73 22.34
CA THR A 14 -19.01 -14.43 22.98
C THR A 14 -17.54 -14.05 22.98
N ILE A 15 -16.63 -14.93 23.45
CA ILE A 15 -15.19 -14.64 23.48
C ILE A 15 -14.68 -14.36 22.07
N GLY A 16 -14.99 -15.23 21.11
CA GLY A 16 -14.48 -15.11 19.75
C GLY A 16 -14.96 -13.82 19.07
N ALA A 17 -16.24 -13.47 19.23
CA ALA A 17 -16.78 -12.22 18.70
C ALA A 17 -16.15 -10.98 19.35
N ILE A 18 -15.92 -10.99 20.67
CA ILE A 18 -15.23 -9.90 21.39
C ILE A 18 -13.80 -9.73 20.87
N ILE A 19 -13.03 -10.81 20.74
CA ILE A 19 -11.65 -10.75 20.24
C ILE A 19 -11.62 -10.12 18.85
N VAL A 20 -12.50 -10.57 17.95
CA VAL A 20 -12.58 -9.99 16.60
C VAL A 20 -12.97 -8.52 16.64
N SER A 21 -13.98 -8.13 17.43
CA SER A 21 -14.37 -6.73 17.56
C SER A 21 -13.24 -5.86 18.10
N ILE A 22 -12.46 -6.32 19.09
CA ILE A 22 -11.29 -5.60 19.59
C ILE A 22 -10.26 -5.40 18.48
N LEU A 23 -9.95 -6.46 17.72
CA LEU A 23 -9.03 -6.36 16.59
C LEU A 23 -9.52 -5.38 15.52
N MET A 24 -10.83 -5.32 15.27
CA MET A 24 -11.42 -4.36 14.33
C MET A 24 -11.31 -2.92 14.83
N VAL A 25 -11.59 -2.67 16.12
CA VAL A 25 -11.42 -1.33 16.73
C VAL A 25 -9.97 -0.88 16.61
N LEU A 26 -9.02 -1.73 17.03
CA LEU A 26 -7.59 -1.42 16.93
C LEU A 26 -7.14 -1.15 15.49
N ASN A 27 -7.78 -1.80 14.51
CA ASN A 27 -7.49 -1.55 13.11
C ASN A 27 -8.04 -0.20 12.62
N ILE A 28 -9.28 0.12 12.98
CA ILE A 28 -9.91 1.40 12.64
C ILE A 28 -9.13 2.57 13.24
N GLU A 29 -8.72 2.47 14.51
CA GLU A 29 -7.96 3.52 15.20
C GLU A 29 -6.56 3.75 14.61
N ARG A 30 -5.96 2.73 13.99
CA ARG A 30 -4.65 2.84 13.31
C ARG A 30 -4.73 3.37 11.89
N SER A 31 -5.92 3.45 11.31
CA SER A 31 -6.09 3.87 9.93
C SER A 31 -5.91 5.39 9.78
N SER A 32 -5.08 5.80 8.84
CA SER A 32 -4.91 7.21 8.44
C SER A 32 -6.04 7.73 7.53
N SER A 33 -7.02 6.88 7.22
CA SER A 33 -8.14 7.26 6.35
C SER A 33 -9.19 8.07 7.09
N SER A 34 -9.58 9.21 6.51
CA SER A 34 -10.73 10.00 6.98
C SER A 34 -12.05 9.25 6.91
N THR A 35 -12.14 8.16 6.14
CA THR A 35 -13.32 7.28 6.09
C THR A 35 -13.26 6.11 7.08
N ALA A 36 -12.16 5.92 7.80
CA ALA A 36 -11.98 4.78 8.71
C ALA A 36 -13.08 4.69 9.78
N ALA A 37 -13.58 5.84 10.25
CA ALA A 37 -14.64 5.92 11.24
C ALA A 37 -15.96 5.25 10.78
N ILE A 38 -16.20 5.13 9.47
CA ILE A 38 -17.34 4.38 8.92
C ILE A 38 -17.26 2.90 9.31
N GLY A 39 -16.04 2.37 9.51
CA GLY A 39 -15.82 1.00 9.97
C GLY A 39 -16.50 0.64 11.28
N PHE A 40 -16.69 1.61 12.20
CA PHE A 40 -17.38 1.37 13.47
C PHE A 40 -18.84 0.94 13.27
N ILE A 41 -19.50 1.40 12.20
CA ILE A 41 -20.88 1.04 11.86
C ILE A 41 -21.01 -0.47 11.58
N PHE A 42 -19.96 -1.10 11.06
CA PHE A 42 -19.98 -2.51 10.68
C PHE A 42 -19.62 -3.47 11.81
N ILE A 43 -19.04 -3.00 12.92
CA ILE A 43 -18.60 -3.86 14.04
C ILE A 43 -19.72 -4.76 14.58
N PRO A 44 -20.96 -4.28 14.81
CA PRO A 44 -22.05 -5.15 15.29
C PRO A 44 -22.38 -6.28 14.32
N PHE A 45 -22.26 -6.05 13.00
CA PHE A 45 -22.52 -7.07 11.99
C PHE A 45 -21.44 -8.15 12.01
N TYR A 46 -20.16 -7.74 12.09
CA TYR A 46 -19.06 -8.69 12.25
C TYR A 46 -19.16 -9.46 13.56
N PHE A 47 -19.53 -8.79 14.66
CA PHE A 47 -19.77 -9.46 15.94
C PHE A 47 -20.80 -10.58 15.79
N ALA A 48 -21.95 -10.33 15.15
CA ALA A 48 -22.98 -11.34 14.96
C ALA A 48 -22.52 -12.52 14.09
N ILE A 49 -21.79 -12.26 13.01
CA ILE A 49 -21.25 -13.29 12.12
C ILE A 49 -20.26 -14.18 12.87
N PHE A 50 -19.25 -13.57 13.51
CA PHE A 50 -18.22 -14.32 14.22
C PHE A 50 -18.77 -15.01 15.48
N PHE A 51 -19.73 -14.41 16.17
CA PHE A 51 -20.47 -15.06 17.25
C PHE A 51 -21.08 -16.38 16.78
N GLY A 52 -21.78 -16.39 15.63
CA GLY A 52 -22.35 -17.60 15.06
C GLY A 52 -21.32 -18.68 14.75
N ILE A 53 -20.21 -18.30 14.11
CA ILE A 53 -19.10 -19.22 13.78
C ILE A 53 -18.53 -19.86 15.05
N PHE A 54 -18.14 -19.05 16.03
CA PHE A 54 -17.54 -19.55 17.26
C PHE A 54 -18.55 -20.28 18.15
N PHE A 55 -19.83 -19.92 18.12
CA PHE A 55 -20.90 -20.64 18.82
C PHE A 55 -21.06 -22.06 18.30
N LEU A 56 -21.08 -22.24 16.98
CA LEU A 56 -21.17 -23.57 16.36
C LEU A 56 -19.93 -24.41 16.69
N LEU A 57 -18.74 -23.82 16.65
CA LEU A 57 -17.49 -24.46 17.06
C LEU A 57 -17.53 -24.95 18.51
N GLY A 58 -17.88 -24.07 19.46
CA GLY A 58 -17.99 -24.44 20.88
C GLY A 58 -19.05 -25.52 21.13
N SER A 59 -20.16 -25.46 20.39
CA SER A 59 -21.21 -26.47 20.45
C SER A 59 -20.71 -27.85 19.96
N CYS A 60 -19.95 -27.87 18.87
CA CYS A 60 -19.35 -29.11 18.34
C CYS A 60 -18.32 -29.69 19.31
N VAL A 61 -17.46 -28.86 19.90
CA VAL A 61 -16.47 -29.30 20.91
C VAL A 61 -17.17 -29.97 22.10
N GLN A 62 -18.24 -29.37 22.62
CA GLN A 62 -18.98 -29.95 23.73
C GLN A 62 -19.70 -31.25 23.34
N TYR A 63 -20.22 -31.34 22.11
CA TYR A 63 -20.87 -32.55 21.62
C TYR A 63 -19.87 -33.71 21.52
N VAL A 64 -18.69 -33.47 20.93
CA VAL A 64 -17.60 -34.45 20.84
C VAL A 64 -17.13 -34.87 22.23
N ARG A 65 -16.97 -33.93 23.17
CA ARG A 65 -16.61 -34.23 24.55
C ARG A 65 -17.65 -35.14 25.23
N ASN A 66 -18.94 -34.88 25.02
CA ASN A 66 -20.01 -35.70 25.58
C ASN A 66 -20.03 -37.12 25.00
N TYR A 67 -19.71 -37.28 23.70
CA TYR A 67 -19.56 -38.59 23.05
C TYR A 67 -18.44 -39.41 23.70
N PHE A 68 -17.25 -38.82 23.88
CA PHE A 68 -16.14 -39.53 24.53
C PHE A 68 -16.41 -39.86 26.01
N ALA A 69 -17.26 -39.08 26.69
CA ALA A 69 -17.66 -39.36 28.07
C ALA A 69 -18.70 -40.50 28.17
N ASN A 70 -19.53 -40.72 27.15
CA ASN A 70 -20.55 -41.76 27.10
C ASN A 70 -20.71 -42.30 25.66
N PRO A 71 -19.95 -43.35 25.30
CA PRO A 71 -19.89 -43.87 23.93
C PRO A 71 -21.20 -44.50 23.40
N GLU A 72 -22.17 -44.76 24.27
CA GLU A 72 -23.50 -45.25 23.86
C GLU A 72 -24.29 -44.19 23.04
N ASN A 73 -23.90 -42.93 23.13
CA ASN A 73 -24.48 -41.87 22.31
C ASN A 73 -23.97 -41.99 20.86
N LYS A 74 -24.86 -42.20 19.89
CA LYS A 74 -24.47 -42.19 18.48
C LYS A 74 -23.98 -40.80 18.05
N LEU A 75 -22.78 -40.75 17.47
CA LEU A 75 -22.22 -39.54 16.89
C LEU A 75 -22.98 -39.21 15.59
N GLN A 76 -23.70 -38.09 15.57
CA GLN A 76 -24.44 -37.67 14.38
C GLN A 76 -23.47 -37.19 13.30
N HIS A 77 -23.57 -37.72 12.08
CA HIS A 77 -22.69 -37.36 10.96
C HIS A 77 -22.67 -35.84 10.69
N GLY A 78 -23.81 -35.15 10.85
CA GLY A 78 -23.89 -33.69 10.73
C GLY A 78 -23.02 -32.92 11.73
N VAL A 79 -22.88 -33.42 12.96
CA VAL A 79 -22.01 -32.81 13.98
C VAL A 79 -20.54 -33.03 13.68
N VAL A 80 -20.19 -34.22 13.15
CA VAL A 80 -18.83 -34.50 12.71
C VAL A 80 -18.44 -33.59 11.55
N LEU A 81 -19.31 -33.44 10.56
CA LEU A 81 -19.07 -32.54 9.42
C LEU A 81 -18.95 -31.08 9.86
N ALA A 82 -19.82 -30.61 10.75
CA ALA A 82 -19.75 -29.25 11.30
C ALA A 82 -18.46 -29.01 12.09
N PHE A 83 -18.01 -29.99 12.87
CA PHE A 83 -16.75 -29.92 13.60
C PHE A 83 -15.54 -29.85 12.66
N LEU A 84 -15.49 -30.70 11.63
CA LEU A 84 -14.41 -30.69 10.63
C LEU A 84 -14.38 -29.39 9.83
N ALA A 85 -15.54 -28.88 9.40
CA ALA A 85 -15.65 -27.59 8.75
C ALA A 85 -15.17 -26.46 9.67
N GLY A 86 -15.54 -26.50 10.94
CA GLY A 86 -15.06 -25.56 11.95
C GLY A 86 -13.54 -25.60 12.13
N LEU A 87 -12.93 -26.78 12.22
CA LEU A 87 -11.48 -26.93 12.29
C LEU A 87 -10.79 -26.41 11.04
N PHE A 88 -11.35 -26.67 9.86
CA PHE A 88 -10.82 -26.15 8.60
C PHE A 88 -10.85 -24.61 8.58
N ILE A 89 -11.98 -24.01 8.95
CA ILE A 89 -12.13 -22.56 9.04
C ILE A 89 -11.13 -21.98 10.06
N ALA A 90 -11.07 -22.54 11.27
CA ALA A 90 -10.15 -22.09 12.31
C ALA A 90 -8.68 -22.24 11.87
N GLY A 91 -8.33 -23.35 11.22
CA GLY A 91 -7.00 -23.60 10.67
C GLY A 91 -6.64 -22.61 9.56
N PHE A 92 -7.56 -22.35 8.63
CA PHE A 92 -7.39 -21.36 7.56
C PHE A 92 -7.14 -19.96 8.13
N PHE A 93 -7.98 -19.49 9.06
CA PHE A 93 -7.80 -18.18 9.68
C PHE A 93 -6.54 -18.10 10.54
N SER A 94 -6.19 -19.16 11.27
CA SER A 94 -4.95 -19.22 12.05
C SER A 94 -3.73 -19.15 11.13
N PHE A 95 -3.75 -19.86 10.00
CA PHE A 95 -2.69 -19.79 8.99
C PHE A 95 -2.56 -18.36 8.43
N GLN A 96 -3.66 -17.73 8.04
CA GLN A 96 -3.64 -16.34 7.55
C GLN A 96 -3.12 -15.36 8.60
N LEU A 97 -3.51 -15.52 9.88
CA LEU A 97 -3.02 -14.70 10.98
C LEU A 97 -1.51 -14.85 11.15
N VAL A 98 -1.00 -16.08 11.17
CA VAL A 98 0.44 -16.36 11.28
C VAL A 98 1.20 -15.74 10.11
N GLN A 99 0.72 -15.89 8.88
CA GLN A 99 1.33 -15.27 7.70
C GLN A 99 1.34 -13.74 7.81
N GLY A 100 0.24 -13.13 8.27
CA GLY A 100 0.15 -11.69 8.47
C GLY A 100 1.12 -11.18 9.55
N LEU A 101 1.28 -11.91 10.65
CA LEU A 101 2.24 -11.58 11.70
C LEU A 101 3.69 -11.70 11.22
N ILE A 102 4.02 -12.76 10.48
CA ILE A 102 5.36 -12.94 9.89
C ILE A 102 5.64 -11.80 8.89
N LEU A 103 4.69 -11.48 8.02
CA LEU A 103 4.80 -10.40 7.05
C LEU A 103 5.00 -9.04 7.75
N THR A 104 4.25 -8.77 8.81
CA THR A 104 4.38 -7.52 9.59
C THR A 104 5.75 -7.41 10.25
N SER A 105 6.23 -8.50 10.86
CA SER A 105 7.56 -8.54 11.46
C SER A 105 8.65 -8.35 10.41
N LEU A 106 8.50 -8.95 9.22
CA LEU A 106 9.45 -8.82 8.13
C LEU A 106 9.51 -7.38 7.60
N VAL A 107 8.35 -6.76 7.32
CA VAL A 107 8.26 -5.36 6.88
C VAL A 107 8.90 -4.42 7.90
N SER A 108 8.58 -4.59 9.19
CA SER A 108 9.17 -3.78 10.25
C SER A 108 10.70 -3.95 10.34
N GLY A 109 11.21 -5.17 10.17
CA GLY A 109 12.65 -5.43 10.12
C GLY A 109 13.33 -4.78 8.92
N ILE A 110 12.70 -4.85 7.74
CA ILE A 110 13.17 -4.17 6.54
C ILE A 110 13.24 -2.67 6.77
N GLU A 111 12.21 -2.03 7.31
CA GLU A 111 12.18 -0.57 7.45
C GLU A 111 13.26 -0.04 8.41
N ASN A 112 13.59 -0.78 9.47
CA ASN A 112 14.34 -0.23 10.60
C ASN A 112 15.76 -0.77 10.79
N ALA A 113 16.08 -1.96 10.27
CA ALA A 113 17.29 -2.67 10.69
C ALA A 113 18.11 -3.31 9.56
N TYR A 114 17.51 -3.62 8.42
CA TYR A 114 18.16 -4.45 7.40
C TYR A 114 19.08 -3.62 6.51
N ALA A 115 20.30 -4.11 6.27
CA ALA A 115 21.20 -3.56 5.26
C ALA A 115 20.94 -4.23 3.90
N ASP A 116 21.54 -3.68 2.83
CA ASP A 116 21.25 -4.11 1.46
C ASP A 116 21.47 -5.61 1.22
N VAL A 117 22.45 -6.23 1.89
CA VAL A 117 22.74 -7.66 1.74
C VAL A 117 21.55 -8.50 2.21
N GLU A 118 20.92 -8.14 3.33
CA GLU A 118 19.70 -8.77 3.82
C GLU A 118 18.51 -8.52 2.88
N LEU A 119 18.38 -7.30 2.33
CA LEU A 119 17.33 -6.98 1.35
C LEU A 119 17.45 -7.84 0.09
N GLN A 120 18.67 -7.98 -0.45
CA GLN A 120 18.94 -8.86 -1.58
C GLN A 120 18.65 -10.33 -1.26
N SER A 121 18.97 -10.78 -0.04
CA SER A 121 18.64 -12.13 0.41
C SER A 121 17.12 -12.36 0.43
N ILE A 122 16.34 -11.36 0.84
CA ILE A 122 14.87 -11.42 0.77
C ILE A 122 14.41 -11.59 -0.68
N LEU A 123 14.92 -10.76 -1.60
CA LEU A 123 14.55 -10.83 -3.02
C LEU A 123 14.90 -12.18 -3.66
N ASN A 124 15.96 -12.84 -3.19
CA ASN A 124 16.41 -14.12 -3.74
C ASN A 124 15.66 -15.32 -3.14
N ASN A 125 15.53 -15.35 -1.82
CA ASN A 125 15.26 -16.58 -1.08
C ASN A 125 13.95 -16.54 -0.30
N SER A 126 13.37 -15.36 -0.07
CA SER A 126 12.17 -15.24 0.77
C SER A 126 10.94 -15.82 0.09
N TYR A 127 10.06 -16.39 0.91
CA TYR A 127 8.68 -16.71 0.53
C TYR A 127 7.91 -15.47 0.06
N PHE A 128 8.24 -14.29 0.62
CA PHE A 128 7.57 -13.03 0.32
C PHE A 128 8.30 -12.17 -0.73
N ARG A 129 9.22 -12.75 -1.51
CA ARG A 129 10.07 -11.98 -2.46
C ARG A 129 9.30 -11.15 -3.49
N ASN A 130 8.08 -11.56 -3.85
CA ASN A 130 7.22 -10.84 -4.79
C ASN A 130 6.03 -10.17 -4.09
N ASN A 131 6.02 -10.10 -2.76
CA ASN A 131 4.94 -9.45 -2.04
C ASN A 131 5.10 -7.93 -2.13
N LYS A 132 4.09 -7.23 -2.65
CA LYS A 132 4.17 -5.77 -2.85
C LYS A 132 4.47 -4.95 -1.60
N PHE A 133 4.02 -5.38 -0.43
CA PHE A 133 4.34 -4.69 0.84
C PHE A 133 5.81 -4.87 1.22
N VAL A 134 6.36 -6.06 0.99
CA VAL A 134 7.81 -6.31 1.17
C VAL A 134 8.62 -5.50 0.17
N LEU A 135 8.24 -5.50 -1.10
CA LEU A 135 8.93 -4.73 -2.13
C LEU A 135 8.85 -3.22 -1.87
N GLY A 136 7.70 -2.72 -1.43
CA GLY A 136 7.51 -1.33 -1.01
C GLY A 136 8.34 -0.96 0.23
N ALA A 137 8.46 -1.86 1.21
CA ALA A 137 9.33 -1.66 2.36
C ALA A 137 10.80 -1.61 1.94
N ILE A 138 11.25 -2.51 1.05
CA ILE A 138 12.61 -2.51 0.50
C ILE A 138 12.86 -1.20 -0.27
N ALA A 139 11.91 -0.77 -1.09
CA ALA A 139 12.02 0.46 -1.87
C ALA A 139 12.13 1.73 -0.99
N GLN A 140 11.55 1.72 0.21
CA GLN A 140 11.66 2.82 1.17
C GLN A 140 12.94 2.77 2.01
N ASN A 141 13.54 1.59 2.16
CA ASN A 141 14.72 1.43 2.98
C ASN A 141 15.90 2.24 2.39
N SER A 142 16.46 3.13 3.22
CA SER A 142 17.57 4.03 2.83
C SER A 142 18.90 3.31 2.54
N ALA A 143 19.05 2.07 3.00
CA ALA A 143 20.17 1.19 2.69
C ALA A 143 19.98 0.40 1.38
N ALA A 144 18.80 0.41 0.76
CA ALA A 144 18.59 -0.27 -0.52
C ALA A 144 19.49 0.33 -1.60
N SER A 145 20.31 -0.51 -2.22
CA SER A 145 21.25 -0.07 -3.25
C SER A 145 20.54 0.21 -4.57
N ALA A 146 21.22 0.96 -5.45
CA ALA A 146 20.78 1.18 -6.81
C ALA A 146 20.47 -0.13 -7.55
N GLN A 147 21.28 -1.18 -7.33
CA GLN A 147 21.07 -2.50 -7.91
C GLN A 147 19.81 -3.17 -7.37
N THR A 148 19.58 -3.12 -6.06
CA THR A 148 18.36 -3.66 -5.42
C THR A 148 17.12 -2.97 -5.98
N LEU A 149 17.13 -1.64 -6.06
CA LEU A 149 16.02 -0.85 -6.59
C LEU A 149 15.76 -1.12 -8.07
N ASP A 150 16.81 -1.22 -8.89
CA ASP A 150 16.70 -1.56 -10.32
C ASP A 150 16.06 -2.95 -10.52
N ARG A 151 16.46 -3.93 -9.70
CA ARG A 151 15.87 -5.27 -9.73
C ARG A 151 14.38 -5.24 -9.41
N ILE A 152 13.94 -4.42 -8.45
CA ILE A 152 12.52 -4.28 -8.09
C ILE A 152 11.74 -3.66 -9.25
N ALA A 153 12.24 -2.56 -9.82
CA ALA A 153 11.58 -1.85 -10.92
C ALA A 153 11.38 -2.74 -12.16
N ARG A 154 12.25 -3.72 -12.38
CA ARG A 154 12.20 -4.63 -13.54
C ARG A 154 11.38 -5.90 -13.29
N LEU A 155 10.73 -6.05 -12.14
CA LEU A 155 9.82 -7.18 -11.90
C LEU A 155 8.62 -7.09 -12.85
N PRO A 156 8.23 -8.18 -13.52
CA PRO A 156 7.09 -8.19 -14.44
C PRO A 156 5.77 -8.29 -13.67
N ASP A 157 5.48 -7.28 -12.85
CA ASP A 157 4.28 -7.22 -12.01
C ASP A 157 3.59 -5.86 -12.14
N PRO A 158 2.47 -5.78 -12.88
CA PRO A 158 1.70 -4.53 -13.03
C PRO A 158 1.19 -3.95 -11.69
N GLU A 159 1.01 -4.78 -10.66
CA GLU A 159 0.55 -4.32 -9.35
C GLU A 159 1.55 -3.38 -8.66
N LEU A 160 2.80 -3.34 -9.11
CA LEU A 160 3.83 -2.44 -8.59
C LEU A 160 3.58 -0.97 -8.93
N GLN A 161 2.74 -0.71 -9.94
CA GLN A 161 2.31 0.63 -10.35
C GLN A 161 1.03 1.07 -9.64
N HIS A 162 0.31 0.13 -9.04
CA HIS A 162 -0.95 0.40 -8.36
C HIS A 162 -0.74 0.85 -6.91
N LYS A 163 -1.68 1.65 -6.43
CA LYS A 163 -1.70 2.06 -5.02
C LYS A 163 -1.72 0.84 -4.10
N MET A 164 -0.87 0.86 -3.07
CA MET A 164 -0.89 -0.15 -2.03
C MET A 164 -1.97 0.19 -1.00
N GLU A 165 -2.91 -0.74 -0.84
CA GLU A 165 -3.95 -0.66 0.17
C GLU A 165 -3.85 -1.87 1.09
N SER A 166 -3.83 -1.63 2.39
CA SER A 166 -3.74 -2.67 3.39
C SER A 166 -4.65 -2.36 4.56
N LEU A 167 -5.35 -3.39 5.03
CA LEU A 167 -6.04 -3.39 6.31
C LEU A 167 -5.09 -3.68 7.47
N PHE A 168 -3.80 -3.86 7.21
CA PHE A 168 -2.77 -4.10 8.22
C PHE A 168 -1.74 -2.96 8.19
N PRO A 169 -1.04 -2.69 9.31
CA PRO A 169 -0.01 -1.65 9.38
C PRO A 169 1.28 -2.08 8.66
N LEU A 170 1.16 -2.42 7.37
CA LEU A 170 2.24 -2.89 6.49
C LEU A 170 2.80 -1.79 5.60
N LEU A 171 2.26 -0.58 5.71
CA LEU A 171 2.68 0.55 4.88
C LEU A 171 3.79 1.38 5.54
N GLY A 172 3.99 1.26 6.86
CA GLY A 172 5.00 2.04 7.59
C GLY A 172 4.90 3.54 7.28
N GLU A 173 6.00 4.12 6.80
CA GLU A 173 6.07 5.53 6.38
C GLU A 173 5.27 5.83 5.10
N ASN A 174 4.94 4.82 4.30
CA ASN A 174 4.09 4.93 3.12
C ASN A 174 2.60 5.03 3.48
N GLY A 175 2.23 5.87 4.45
CA GLY A 175 0.85 6.03 4.92
C GLY A 175 -0.14 6.50 3.85
N LYS A 176 0.34 6.98 2.70
CA LYS A 176 -0.47 7.34 1.52
C LYS A 176 -0.73 6.15 0.57
N GLY A 177 -0.07 5.02 0.79
CA GLY A 177 -0.21 3.83 -0.04
C GLY A 177 0.39 4.00 -1.44
N LEU A 178 1.47 4.78 -1.58
CA LEU A 178 2.15 4.93 -2.87
C LEU A 178 2.52 3.58 -3.45
N ALA A 179 2.43 3.47 -4.78
CA ALA A 179 2.84 2.30 -5.52
C ALA A 179 4.34 2.01 -5.33
N VAL A 180 4.75 0.76 -5.52
CA VAL A 180 6.16 0.34 -5.32
C VAL A 180 7.11 1.10 -6.24
N ASP A 181 6.76 1.27 -7.52
CA ASP A 181 7.63 1.99 -8.47
C ASP A 181 7.80 3.47 -8.11
N ARG A 182 6.75 4.07 -7.52
CA ARG A 182 6.81 5.44 -6.99
C ARG A 182 7.72 5.54 -5.77
N LEU A 183 7.73 4.52 -4.91
CA LEU A 183 8.67 4.43 -3.79
C LEU A 183 10.11 4.26 -4.30
N VAL A 184 10.32 3.44 -5.33
CA VAL A 184 11.63 3.30 -5.99
C VAL A 184 12.13 4.65 -6.50
N LEU A 185 11.30 5.42 -7.20
CA LEU A 185 11.67 6.76 -7.70
C LEU A 185 11.98 7.76 -6.58
N ARG A 186 11.38 7.61 -5.40
CA ARG A 186 11.59 8.51 -4.25
C ARG A 186 12.81 8.13 -3.42
N ASN A 187 13.38 6.95 -3.63
CA ASN A 187 14.57 6.53 -2.92
C ASN A 187 15.81 7.28 -3.42
N GLN A 188 16.59 7.85 -2.49
CA GLN A 188 17.80 8.61 -2.81
C GLN A 188 18.85 7.81 -3.61
N ASN A 189 18.85 6.48 -3.49
CA ASN A 189 19.82 5.58 -4.13
C ASN A 189 19.37 5.10 -5.52
N VAL A 190 18.18 5.47 -6.01
CA VAL A 190 17.72 5.05 -7.35
C VAL A 190 18.71 5.45 -8.44
N SER A 191 18.99 4.58 -9.40
CA SER A 191 19.93 4.92 -10.48
C SER A 191 19.24 5.77 -11.56
N ALA A 192 20.02 6.57 -12.30
CA ALA A 192 19.50 7.27 -13.47
C ALA A 192 18.93 6.28 -14.50
N GLU A 193 19.59 5.13 -14.71
CA GLU A 193 19.11 4.08 -15.61
C GLU A 193 17.72 3.56 -15.20
N THR A 194 17.48 3.35 -13.91
CA THR A 194 16.19 2.91 -13.38
C THR A 194 15.11 3.98 -13.57
N VAL A 195 15.44 5.27 -13.39
CA VAL A 195 14.51 6.38 -13.67
C VAL A 195 14.13 6.39 -15.15
N GLU A 196 15.11 6.25 -16.05
CA GLU A 196 14.88 6.19 -17.50
C GLU A 196 14.07 4.96 -17.92
N TYR A 197 14.32 3.82 -17.29
CA TYR A 197 13.52 2.62 -17.49
C TYR A 197 12.04 2.87 -17.14
N LEU A 198 11.76 3.40 -15.94
CA LEU A 198 10.41 3.69 -15.46
C LEU A 198 9.71 4.76 -16.33
N ALA A 199 10.44 5.73 -16.87
CA ALA A 199 9.93 6.75 -17.80
C ALA A 199 9.40 6.17 -19.13
N ASN A 200 9.83 4.95 -19.48
CA ASN A 200 9.51 4.29 -20.74
C ASN A 200 8.53 3.13 -20.59
N ILE A 201 8.05 2.84 -19.37
CA ILE A 201 7.01 1.84 -19.16
C ILE A 201 5.74 2.27 -19.88
N LYS A 202 5.24 1.38 -20.75
CA LYS A 202 3.99 1.59 -21.47
C LYS A 202 2.83 1.14 -20.58
N ASN A 203 2.18 2.09 -19.94
CA ASN A 203 0.87 1.88 -19.33
C ASN A 203 0.03 3.16 -19.51
N THR A 204 -1.28 3.04 -19.58
CA THR A 204 -2.22 4.14 -19.90
C THR A 204 -3.27 4.35 -18.82
N ASP A 205 -3.10 3.73 -17.66
CA ASP A 205 -3.98 3.95 -16.51
C ASP A 205 -3.67 5.29 -15.81
N ALA A 206 -4.59 5.73 -14.96
CA ALA A 206 -4.42 6.94 -14.16
C ALA A 206 -3.23 6.86 -13.18
N TYR A 207 -2.78 5.66 -12.80
CA TYR A 207 -1.62 5.50 -11.94
C TYR A 207 -0.31 5.81 -12.68
N THR A 208 -0.30 5.60 -14.00
CA THR A 208 0.82 5.95 -14.85
C THR A 208 1.08 7.45 -14.85
N SER A 209 0.05 8.32 -14.76
CA SER A 209 0.30 9.77 -14.70
C SER A 209 1.06 10.17 -13.43
N MET A 210 0.70 9.61 -12.29
CA MET A 210 1.39 9.86 -11.02
C MET A 210 2.81 9.31 -11.01
N LEU A 211 3.04 8.15 -11.62
CA LEU A 211 4.38 7.58 -11.79
C LEU A 211 5.26 8.51 -12.64
N LEU A 212 4.75 8.95 -13.80
CA LEU A 212 5.47 9.86 -14.69
C LEU A 212 5.67 11.25 -14.09
N GLY A 213 4.76 11.72 -13.23
CA GLY A 213 4.97 12.92 -12.40
C GLY A 213 6.13 12.76 -11.42
N ASP A 214 6.27 11.60 -10.76
CA ASP A 214 7.41 11.32 -9.89
C ASP A 214 8.73 11.15 -10.71
N VAL A 215 8.67 10.63 -11.94
CA VAL A 215 9.82 10.63 -12.88
C VAL A 215 10.20 12.07 -13.21
N ALA A 216 9.23 12.91 -13.60
CA ALA A 216 9.45 14.31 -13.96
C ALA A 216 10.05 15.11 -12.79
N MET A 217 9.70 14.77 -11.55
CA MET A 217 10.23 15.40 -10.34
C MET A 217 11.65 14.91 -9.96
N ASN A 218 12.08 13.75 -10.47
CA ASN A 218 13.35 13.14 -10.06
C ASN A 218 14.55 13.86 -10.68
N SER A 219 15.45 14.39 -9.85
CA SER A 219 16.67 15.11 -10.28
C SER A 219 17.61 14.31 -11.20
N LYS A 220 17.49 12.97 -11.23
CA LYS A 220 18.29 12.07 -12.07
C LYS A 220 17.67 11.80 -13.44
N ALA A 221 16.46 12.30 -13.71
CA ALA A 221 15.85 12.23 -15.03
C ALA A 221 16.64 13.08 -16.03
N SER A 222 16.87 12.53 -17.22
CA SER A 222 17.60 13.21 -18.29
C SER A 222 16.78 14.36 -18.91
N ALA A 223 17.47 15.36 -19.45
CA ALA A 223 16.84 16.46 -20.19
C ALA A 223 15.99 15.95 -21.37
N GLU A 224 16.39 14.86 -22.02
CA GLU A 224 15.61 14.23 -23.10
C GLU A 224 14.28 13.67 -22.58
N THR A 225 14.32 12.94 -21.46
CA THR A 225 13.11 12.42 -20.82
C THR A 225 12.19 13.53 -20.32
N LEU A 226 12.73 14.59 -19.72
CA LEU A 226 11.93 15.73 -19.27
C LEU A 226 11.22 16.44 -20.45
N ARG A 227 11.91 16.60 -21.59
CA ARG A 227 11.29 17.12 -22.83
C ARG A 227 10.22 16.19 -23.38
N LYS A 228 10.43 14.88 -23.31
CA LYS A 228 9.44 13.88 -23.76
C LYS A 228 8.17 13.97 -22.90
N LEU A 229 8.34 14.02 -21.58
CA LEU A 229 7.24 14.11 -20.61
C LEU A 229 6.45 15.41 -20.76
N GLU A 230 7.11 16.53 -21.02
CA GLU A 230 6.48 17.83 -21.27
C GLU A 230 5.37 17.77 -22.34
N ASN A 231 5.59 17.02 -23.43
CA ASN A 231 4.61 16.89 -24.52
C ASN A 231 3.37 16.05 -24.15
N MET A 232 3.31 15.44 -22.96
CA MET A 232 2.17 14.63 -22.53
C MET A 232 1.04 15.47 -21.91
N HIS A 233 1.28 16.76 -21.63
CA HIS A 233 0.27 17.73 -21.16
C HIS A 233 -0.58 17.23 -19.98
N ASN A 234 0.06 16.61 -18.99
CA ASN A 234 -0.60 16.09 -17.80
C ASN A 234 -0.21 16.91 -16.56
N TYR A 235 -1.18 17.16 -15.68
CA TYR A 235 -0.96 17.97 -14.47
C TYR A 235 0.12 17.41 -13.53
N ASP A 236 0.12 16.10 -13.25
CA ASP A 236 1.12 15.47 -12.37
C ASP A 236 2.54 15.64 -12.93
N ILE A 237 2.65 15.56 -14.27
CA ILE A 237 3.90 15.77 -14.99
C ILE A 237 4.33 17.23 -14.93
N ASP A 238 3.44 18.17 -15.23
CA ASP A 238 3.73 19.62 -15.18
C ASP A 238 4.19 20.04 -13.78
N TRP A 239 3.51 19.53 -12.74
CA TRP A 239 3.90 19.74 -11.36
C TRP A 239 5.30 19.16 -11.08
N GLY A 240 5.58 17.93 -11.50
CA GLY A 240 6.90 17.32 -11.35
C GLY A 240 8.01 18.11 -12.06
N LEU A 241 7.78 18.52 -13.31
CA LEU A 241 8.70 19.33 -14.11
C LEU A 241 9.02 20.66 -13.43
N SER A 242 8.00 21.35 -12.88
CA SER A 242 8.18 22.65 -12.20
C SER A 242 9.05 22.55 -10.95
N ARG A 243 9.09 21.38 -10.29
CA ARG A 243 9.89 21.14 -9.07
C ARG A 243 11.27 20.58 -9.33
N ASN A 244 11.51 20.04 -10.51
CA ASN A 244 12.77 19.38 -10.80
C ASN A 244 13.88 20.41 -11.09
N PRO A 245 14.98 20.42 -10.32
CA PRO A 245 16.10 21.34 -10.55
C PRO A 245 16.84 21.07 -11.86
N SER A 246 16.66 19.90 -12.48
CA SER A 246 17.30 19.52 -13.75
C SER A 246 16.44 19.87 -14.97
N THR A 247 15.25 20.47 -14.79
CA THR A 247 14.35 20.82 -15.90
C THR A 247 14.99 21.85 -16.84
N PRO A 248 15.09 21.56 -18.15
CA PRO A 248 15.66 22.48 -19.12
C PRO A 248 14.84 23.79 -19.25
N PRO A 249 15.50 24.94 -19.50
CA PRO A 249 14.82 26.22 -19.64
C PRO A 249 13.70 26.25 -20.69
N ASP A 250 13.86 25.58 -21.83
CA ASP A 250 12.82 25.56 -22.87
C ASP A 250 11.58 24.75 -22.47
N VAL A 251 11.71 23.77 -21.56
CA VAL A 251 10.56 23.08 -20.97
C VAL A 251 9.79 24.05 -20.06
N PHE A 252 10.49 24.92 -19.32
CA PHE A 252 9.83 25.97 -18.53
C PHE A 252 9.10 27.00 -19.38
N GLU A 253 9.67 27.40 -20.54
CA GLU A 253 8.95 28.29 -21.47
C GLU A 253 7.61 27.70 -21.87
N LYS A 254 7.58 26.42 -22.27
CA LYS A 254 6.35 25.73 -22.66
C LYS A 254 5.36 25.56 -21.51
N LEU A 255 5.85 25.36 -20.28
CA LEU A 255 4.99 25.36 -19.09
C LEU A 255 4.34 26.74 -18.92
N LEU A 256 5.12 27.82 -18.93
CA LEU A 256 4.60 29.20 -18.82
C LEU A 256 3.60 29.57 -19.92
N GLU A 257 3.80 29.08 -21.14
CA GLU A 257 2.85 29.25 -22.23
C GLU A 257 1.51 28.57 -21.94
N ARG A 258 1.54 27.32 -21.46
CA ARG A 258 0.31 26.59 -21.07
C ARG A 258 -0.41 27.22 -19.89
N GLU A 259 0.34 27.78 -18.95
CA GLU A 259 -0.21 28.50 -17.78
C GLU A 259 -0.92 29.81 -18.15
N ARG A 260 -0.58 30.41 -19.30
CA ARG A 260 -1.27 31.62 -19.79
C ARG A 260 -2.69 31.31 -20.28
N ASP A 261 -2.86 30.15 -20.91
CA ASP A 261 -4.09 29.80 -21.62
C ASP A 261 -5.15 29.16 -20.71
N ILE A 262 -4.77 28.67 -19.54
CA ILE A 262 -5.63 27.90 -18.63
C ILE A 262 -5.60 28.53 -17.24
N ARG A 263 -6.72 29.11 -16.79
CA ARG A 263 -6.88 29.63 -15.43
C ARG A 263 -7.49 28.58 -14.50
N ASP A 264 -6.65 27.71 -13.94
CA ASP A 264 -7.06 26.71 -12.94
C ASP A 264 -6.22 26.87 -11.66
N ALA A 265 -6.87 26.82 -10.49
CA ALA A 265 -6.24 26.95 -9.17
C ALA A 265 -5.14 25.91 -8.93
N LEU A 266 -5.25 24.73 -9.55
CA LEU A 266 -4.21 23.70 -9.47
C LEU A 266 -2.87 24.16 -10.05
N ARG A 267 -2.89 25.12 -10.97
CA ARG A 267 -1.69 25.57 -11.67
C ARG A 267 -1.03 26.81 -11.08
N GLU A 268 -1.66 27.46 -10.10
CA GLU A 268 -1.01 28.41 -9.19
C GLU A 268 0.24 27.75 -8.56
N TYR A 269 0.11 26.50 -8.10
CA TYR A 269 1.23 25.73 -7.54
C TYR A 269 2.37 25.50 -8.54
N THR A 270 2.07 25.30 -9.83
CA THR A 270 3.09 25.16 -10.87
C THR A 270 3.90 26.45 -11.01
N LEU A 271 3.22 27.60 -11.04
CA LEU A 271 3.85 28.92 -11.09
C LEU A 271 4.67 29.20 -9.84
N GLU A 272 4.15 28.89 -8.65
CA GLU A 272 4.89 29.01 -7.39
C GLU A 272 6.16 28.16 -7.36
N ASN A 273 6.09 26.92 -7.84
CA ASN A 273 7.25 26.04 -7.93
C ASN A 273 8.31 26.63 -8.88
N LEU A 274 7.92 27.20 -10.02
CA LEU A 274 8.84 27.86 -10.95
C LEU A 274 9.56 29.04 -10.29
N LEU A 275 8.88 29.82 -9.44
CA LEU A 275 9.52 30.92 -8.73
C LEU A 275 10.65 30.44 -7.80
N GLN A 276 10.48 29.27 -7.19
CA GLN A 276 11.43 28.68 -6.26
C GLN A 276 12.47 27.77 -6.92
N ASN A 277 12.28 27.38 -8.18
CA ASN A 277 13.17 26.45 -8.86
C ASN A 277 14.50 27.13 -9.21
N PRO A 278 15.65 26.49 -8.88
CA PRO A 278 16.97 27.07 -9.16
C PRO A 278 17.27 27.23 -10.65
N SER A 279 16.68 26.40 -11.51
CA SER A 279 16.91 26.42 -12.96
C SER A 279 16.04 27.42 -13.72
N THR A 280 15.13 28.10 -13.03
CA THR A 280 14.30 29.14 -13.62
C THR A 280 15.09 30.44 -13.78
N THR A 281 15.11 31.01 -14.98
CA THR A 281 15.81 32.27 -15.25
C THR A 281 15.08 33.46 -14.61
N SER A 282 15.78 34.59 -14.42
CA SER A 282 15.15 35.80 -13.87
C SER A 282 13.97 36.29 -14.71
N GLU A 283 14.06 36.17 -16.04
CA GLU A 283 12.98 36.52 -16.97
C GLU A 283 11.76 35.61 -16.78
N MET A 284 11.97 34.29 -16.71
CA MET A 284 10.90 33.33 -16.45
C MET A 284 10.24 33.56 -15.09
N ARG A 285 11.02 33.87 -14.04
CA ARG A 285 10.47 34.21 -12.71
C ARG A 285 9.59 35.46 -12.75
N GLN A 286 10.00 36.48 -13.50
CA GLN A 286 9.18 37.68 -13.69
C GLN A 286 7.85 37.35 -14.37
N ARG A 287 7.89 36.58 -15.47
CA ARG A 287 6.68 36.16 -16.20
C ARG A 287 5.76 35.31 -15.32
N ALA A 288 6.31 34.35 -14.56
CA ALA A 288 5.55 33.54 -13.62
C ALA A 288 4.87 34.42 -12.54
N SER A 289 5.57 35.42 -11.99
CA SER A 289 5.02 36.34 -11.00
C SER A 289 3.91 37.23 -11.58
N GLU A 290 4.05 37.68 -12.82
CA GLU A 290 3.01 38.45 -13.53
C GLU A 290 1.75 37.60 -13.77
N LEU A 291 1.91 36.34 -14.18
CA LEU A 291 0.80 35.41 -14.34
C LEU A 291 0.10 35.13 -13.01
N LEU A 292 0.86 34.89 -11.92
CA LEU A 292 0.30 34.63 -10.59
C LEU A 292 -0.57 35.78 -10.09
N LYS A 293 -0.19 37.04 -10.35
CA LYS A 293 -0.99 38.22 -9.99
C LYS A 293 -2.31 38.34 -10.77
N SER A 294 -2.46 37.59 -11.86
CA SER A 294 -3.64 37.65 -12.73
C SER A 294 -4.73 36.62 -12.36
N TYR A 295 -4.42 35.72 -11.43
CA TYR A 295 -5.35 34.83 -10.73
C TYR A 295 -6.04 35.57 -9.60
#